data_AF-A0AAU2VBT6-F1
#
_entry.id   AF-A0AAU2VBT6-F1
#
_cell.length_a   1.000
_cell.length_b   1.000
_cell.length_c   1.000
_cell.angle_alpha   90.00
_cell.angle_beta   90.00
_cell.angle_gamma   90.00
#
_symmetry.space_group_name_H-M   'P 1'
#
loop_
_entity.id
_entity.type
_entity.pdbx_description
1 polymer ?
#
loop_
_entity_poly.entity_id
_entity_poly.type
_entity_poly.pdbx_seq_one_letter_code
_entity_poly.pdbx_strand_id
1 'polypeptide(L)'
;MTLVAPQIRTSRTPRTVVAAAGVLGRRPRLATVLTGAGMALVPWMVVLAKTLPQTTEVSNWSTAWIGLDALLAAGLTGTGVLLKRKDPRASQLAAATAALLVMDAWFDVTTAAPGDLPTSLTLALAVELPMAVACGVVALRKP
;
A
#
# COMPACT_ATOMS: atom_id res chain seq x y z
N MET A 1 -50.50 19.30 -48.35
CA MET A 1 -49.70 18.26 -47.65
C MET A 1 -48.33 18.84 -47.35
N THR A 2 -48.17 19.44 -46.17
CA THR A 2 -46.92 20.04 -45.68
C THR A 2 -46.53 19.26 -44.43
N LEU A 3 -45.48 18.45 -44.54
CA LEU A 3 -44.90 17.65 -43.46
C LEU A 3 -44.23 18.58 -42.43
N VAL A 4 -44.82 18.68 -41.23
CA VAL A 4 -44.18 19.32 -40.08
C VAL A 4 -43.28 18.29 -39.42
N ALA A 5 -41.97 18.51 -39.50
CA ALA A 5 -40.97 17.67 -38.84
C ALA A 5 -40.97 17.93 -37.30
N PRO A 6 -40.91 16.89 -36.46
CA PRO A 6 -40.86 17.05 -35.01
C PRO A 6 -39.47 17.55 -34.56
N GLN A 7 -39.44 18.67 -33.85
CA GLN A 7 -38.24 19.23 -33.23
C GLN A 7 -38.00 18.52 -31.88
N ILE A 8 -37.04 17.58 -31.85
CA ILE A 8 -36.60 16.92 -30.61
C ILE A 8 -35.73 17.89 -29.82
N ARG A 9 -36.31 18.49 -28.77
CA ARG A 9 -35.59 19.35 -27.82
C ARG A 9 -34.89 18.48 -26.78
N THR A 10 -33.61 18.18 -26.96
CA THR A 10 -32.79 17.54 -25.92
C THR A 10 -32.42 18.55 -24.84
N SER A 11 -33.16 18.55 -23.72
CA SER A 11 -32.76 19.26 -22.51
C SER A 11 -31.56 18.57 -21.87
N ARG A 12 -30.34 19.05 -22.13
CA ARG A 12 -29.17 18.68 -21.33
C ARG A 12 -29.27 19.38 -19.97
N THR A 13 -29.66 18.63 -18.95
CA THR A 13 -29.57 19.03 -17.55
C THR A 13 -28.09 19.21 -17.19
N PRO A 14 -27.64 20.38 -16.73
CA PRO A 14 -26.31 20.52 -16.15
C PRO A 14 -26.32 19.85 -14.77
N ARG A 15 -25.97 18.56 -14.74
CA ARG A 15 -25.69 17.83 -13.49
C ARG A 15 -24.46 18.44 -12.83
N THR A 16 -24.70 19.34 -11.88
CA THR A 16 -23.98 19.41 -10.59
C THR A 16 -22.46 19.17 -10.64
N VAL A 17 -21.71 20.06 -11.29
CA VAL A 17 -20.24 20.15 -11.13
C VAL A 17 -19.85 20.96 -9.87
N VAL A 18 -20.82 21.54 -9.16
CA VAL A 18 -20.56 22.49 -8.07
C VAL A 18 -20.25 21.82 -6.71
N ALA A 19 -20.40 20.49 -6.57
CA ALA A 19 -20.11 19.80 -5.30
C ALA A 19 -18.64 19.36 -5.11
N ALA A 20 -17.74 19.64 -6.07
CA ALA A 20 -16.32 19.27 -5.98
C ALA A 20 -15.40 20.38 -5.47
N ALA A 21 -15.88 21.63 -5.38
CA ALA A 21 -15.06 22.79 -5.06
C ALA A 21 -14.71 22.91 -3.56
N GLY A 22 -15.43 22.23 -2.66
CA GLY A 22 -15.22 22.32 -1.20
C GLY A 22 -14.12 21.41 -0.63
N VAL A 23 -13.69 20.37 -1.37
CA VAL A 23 -12.74 19.34 -0.86
C VAL A 23 -11.28 19.62 -1.22
N LEU A 24 -11.03 20.54 -2.16
CA LEU A 24 -9.70 20.82 -2.71
C LEU A 24 -8.83 21.72 -1.82
N GLY A 25 -9.40 22.44 -0.85
CA GLY A 25 -8.66 23.37 0.02
C GLY A 25 -7.84 22.73 1.15
N ARG A 26 -8.16 21.49 1.56
CA ARG A 26 -7.44 20.75 2.64
C ARG A 26 -6.32 19.83 2.14
N ARG A 27 -6.32 19.49 0.85
CA ARG A 27 -5.35 18.58 0.22
C ARG A 27 -3.92 19.13 0.05
N PRO A 28 -3.67 20.43 -0.23
CA PRO A 28 -2.30 20.90 -0.43
C PRO A 28 -1.50 20.87 0.88
N ARG A 29 -2.14 21.18 2.03
CA ARG A 29 -1.48 21.12 3.33
C ARG A 29 -1.04 19.72 3.71
N LEU A 30 -1.90 18.71 3.51
CA LEU A 30 -1.53 17.33 3.81
C LEU A 30 -0.41 16.84 2.89
N ALA A 31 -0.47 17.17 1.59
CA ALA A 31 0.61 16.85 0.66
C ALA A 31 1.93 17.50 1.09
N THR A 32 1.93 18.79 1.40
CA THR A 32 3.12 19.50 1.91
C THR A 32 3.65 18.88 3.21
N VAL A 33 2.76 18.51 4.15
CA VAL A 33 3.15 17.87 5.41
C VAL A 33 3.79 16.51 5.15
N LEU A 34 3.18 15.66 4.30
CA LEU A 34 3.73 14.34 3.97
C LEU A 34 5.07 14.44 3.24
N THR A 35 5.19 15.36 2.28
CA THR A 35 6.47 15.62 1.58
C THR A 35 7.53 16.17 2.53
N GLY A 36 7.17 17.13 3.38
CA GLY A 36 8.07 17.70 4.38
C GLY A 36 8.54 16.67 5.40
N ALA A 37 7.64 15.80 5.87
CA ALA A 37 7.99 14.68 6.76
C ALA A 37 8.96 13.70 6.08
N GLY A 38 8.71 13.35 4.81
CA GLY A 38 9.63 12.51 4.02
C GLY A 38 11.01 13.13 3.87
N MET A 39 11.09 14.43 3.59
CA MET A 39 12.38 15.14 3.52
C MET A 39 13.08 15.21 4.87
N ALA A 40 12.34 15.41 5.96
CA ALA A 40 12.88 15.44 7.31
C ALA A 40 13.45 14.09 7.78
N LEU A 41 12.96 12.97 7.23
CA LEU A 41 13.51 11.65 7.50
C LEU A 41 14.94 11.49 6.94
N VAL A 42 15.32 12.21 5.87
CA VAL A 42 16.65 12.06 5.26
C VAL A 42 17.78 12.47 6.20
N PRO A 43 17.76 13.67 6.82
CA PRO A 43 18.74 14.02 7.85
C PRO A 43 18.75 13.04 9.03
N TRP A 44 17.57 12.57 9.46
CA TRP A 44 17.47 11.62 10.57
C TRP A 44 18.12 10.27 10.24
N MET A 45 17.97 9.76 9.02
CA MET A 45 18.65 8.55 8.55
C MET A 45 20.17 8.69 8.62
N VAL A 46 20.72 9.86 8.31
CA VAL A 46 22.17 10.13 8.43
C VAL A 46 22.62 10.11 9.88
N VAL A 47 21.80 10.62 10.81
CA VAL A 47 22.07 10.52 12.25
C VAL A 47 22.09 9.06 12.67
N LEU A 48 21.04 8.29 12.35
CA LEU A 48 20.95 6.87 12.68
C LEU A 48 22.15 6.07 12.17
N ALA A 49 22.55 6.27 10.91
CA ALA A 49 23.69 5.57 10.31
C ALA A 49 25.02 5.81 11.06
N LYS A 50 25.17 6.95 11.75
CA LYS A 50 26.37 7.29 12.52
C LYS A 50 26.29 6.89 13.99
N THR A 51 25.08 6.84 14.55
CA THR A 51 24.88 6.64 15.99
C THR A 51 24.47 5.23 16.38
N LEU A 52 23.96 4.42 15.44
CA LEU A 52 23.54 3.05 15.75
C LEU A 52 24.74 2.12 15.98
N PRO A 53 24.75 1.35 17.08
CA PRO A 53 25.74 0.30 17.29
C PRO A 53 25.62 -0.78 16.22
N GLN A 54 26.75 -1.38 15.82
CA GLN A 54 26.79 -2.47 14.85
C GLN A 54 26.12 -3.76 15.36
N THR A 55 26.10 -3.94 16.69
CA THR A 55 25.47 -5.07 17.36
C THR A 55 24.58 -4.54 18.47
N THR A 56 23.30 -4.91 18.46
CA THR A 56 22.34 -4.53 19.52
C THR A 56 21.43 -5.71 19.79
N GLU A 57 21.27 -6.06 21.07
CA GLU A 57 20.24 -7.01 21.47
C GLU A 57 18.88 -6.32 21.47
N VAL A 58 17.95 -6.84 20.66
CA VAL A 58 16.60 -6.31 20.55
C VAL A 58 15.70 -7.04 21.54
N SER A 59 15.18 -6.32 22.53
CA SER A 59 14.17 -6.87 23.44
C SER A 59 12.89 -7.22 22.67
N ASN A 60 12.30 -8.38 22.96
CA ASN A 60 11.09 -8.90 22.30
C ASN A 60 11.26 -9.28 20.82
N TRP A 61 12.46 -9.70 20.41
CA TRP A 61 12.75 -10.15 19.05
C TRP A 61 11.69 -11.12 18.49
N SER A 62 11.39 -12.22 19.18
CA SER A 62 10.38 -13.19 18.74
C SER A 62 8.98 -12.59 18.59
N THR A 63 8.60 -11.66 19.47
CA THR A 63 7.29 -11.00 19.40
C THR A 63 7.18 -10.09 18.18
N ALA A 64 8.27 -9.43 17.77
CA ALA A 64 8.29 -8.59 16.58
C ALA A 64 8.05 -9.43 15.32
N TRP A 65 8.70 -10.59 15.20
CA TRP A 65 8.52 -11.54 14.10
C TRP A 65 7.09 -12.07 14.04
N ILE A 66 6.61 -12.65 15.14
CA ILE A 66 5.25 -13.19 15.22
C ILE A 66 4.21 -12.10 14.93
N GLY A 67 4.47 -10.86 15.36
CA GLY A 67 3.62 -9.71 15.07
C GLY A 67 3.55 -9.37 13.58
N LEU A 68 4.68 -9.35 12.88
CA LEU A 68 4.76 -9.12 11.44
C LEU A 68 4.04 -10.24 10.67
N ASP A 69 4.33 -11.50 11.00
CA ASP A 69 3.69 -12.68 10.42
C ASP A 69 2.17 -12.66 10.62
N ALA A 70 1.70 -12.30 11.81
CA ALA A 70 0.28 -12.20 12.11
C ALA A 70 -0.41 -11.12 11.26
N LEU A 71 0.25 -9.98 11.05
CA LEU A 71 -0.27 -8.91 10.17
C LEU A 71 -0.31 -9.35 8.71
N LEU A 72 0.71 -10.08 8.23
CA LEU A 72 0.73 -10.66 6.88
C LEU A 72 -0.38 -11.70 6.70
N ALA A 73 -0.51 -12.64 7.65
CA ALA A 73 -1.55 -13.66 7.62
C ALA A 73 -2.95 -13.02 7.62
N ALA A 74 -3.18 -12.00 8.45
CA ALA A 74 -4.43 -11.25 8.48
C ALA A 74 -4.68 -10.48 7.17
N GLY A 75 -3.64 -9.84 6.61
CA GLY A 75 -3.71 -9.09 5.35
C GLY A 75 -4.03 -9.98 4.16
N LEU A 76 -3.32 -11.10 4.00
CA LEU A 76 -3.54 -12.08 2.93
C LEU A 76 -4.92 -12.74 3.05
N THR A 77 -5.28 -13.21 4.25
CA THR A 77 -6.59 -13.83 4.50
C THR A 77 -7.71 -12.84 4.27
N GLY A 78 -7.59 -11.62 4.81
CA GLY A 78 -8.56 -10.56 4.64
C GLY A 78 -8.72 -10.17 3.17
N THR A 79 -7.62 -10.01 2.43
CA THR A 79 -7.63 -9.74 0.99
C THR A 79 -8.36 -10.84 0.23
N GLY A 80 -8.04 -12.11 0.51
CA GLY A 80 -8.71 -13.26 -0.10
C GLY A 80 -10.21 -13.33 0.20
N VAL A 81 -10.61 -13.04 1.45
CA VAL A 81 -12.03 -13.00 1.85
C VAL A 81 -12.77 -11.86 1.17
N LEU A 82 -12.20 -10.65 1.13
CA LEU A 82 -12.82 -9.49 0.48
C LEU A 82 -12.94 -9.68 -1.04
N LEU A 83 -11.92 -10.28 -1.67
CA LEU A 83 -11.97 -10.68 -3.08
C LEU A 83 -13.12 -11.65 -3.36
N LYS A 84 -13.28 -12.69 -2.53
CA LYS A 84 -14.41 -13.64 -2.65
C LYS A 84 -15.77 -12.94 -2.50
N ARG A 85 -15.84 -11.91 -1.67
CA ARG A 85 -17.05 -11.09 -1.45
C ARG A 85 -17.27 -9.99 -2.50
N LYS A 86 -16.33 -9.80 -3.45
CA LYS A 86 -16.32 -8.69 -4.41
C LYS A 86 -16.41 -7.31 -3.73
N ASP A 87 -15.81 -7.18 -2.55
CA ASP A 87 -15.84 -5.93 -1.79
C ASP A 87 -14.80 -4.93 -2.35
N PRO A 88 -15.17 -3.67 -2.66
CA PRO A 88 -14.23 -2.67 -3.18
C PRO A 88 -13.06 -2.36 -2.23
N ARG A 89 -13.20 -2.64 -0.92
CA ARG A 89 -12.11 -2.48 0.06
C ARG A 89 -10.97 -3.47 -0.15
N ALA A 90 -11.17 -4.54 -0.92
CA ALA A 90 -10.13 -5.51 -1.27
C ALA A 90 -8.89 -4.82 -1.87
N SER A 91 -9.08 -3.79 -2.70
CA SER A 91 -7.98 -3.04 -3.32
C SER A 91 -7.09 -2.34 -2.28
N GLN A 92 -7.71 -1.69 -1.28
CA GLN A 92 -6.97 -0.97 -0.22
C GLN A 92 -6.22 -1.94 0.69
N LEU A 93 -6.87 -3.03 1.09
CA LEU A 93 -6.23 -4.03 1.94
C LEU A 93 -5.09 -4.74 1.19
N ALA A 94 -5.30 -5.09 -0.08
CA ALA A 94 -4.27 -5.69 -0.90
C ALA A 94 -3.05 -4.76 -1.10
N ALA A 95 -3.27 -3.45 -1.25
CA ALA A 95 -2.16 -2.49 -1.33
C ALA A 95 -1.34 -2.47 -0.04
N ALA A 96 -2.02 -2.47 1.12
CA ALA A 96 -1.35 -2.53 2.42
C ALA A 96 -0.60 -3.86 2.62
N THR A 97 -1.21 -5.00 2.27
CA THR A 97 -0.57 -6.33 2.34
C THR A 97 0.63 -6.43 1.41
N ALA A 98 0.56 -5.86 0.20
CA ALA A 98 1.70 -5.81 -0.72
C ALA A 98 2.88 -5.03 -0.12
N ALA A 99 2.62 -3.86 0.49
CA ALA A 99 3.66 -3.08 1.16
C ALA A 99 4.27 -3.84 2.36
N LEU A 100 3.44 -4.55 3.14
CA LEU A 100 3.93 -5.39 4.24
C LEU A 100 4.82 -6.54 3.74
N LEU A 101 4.46 -7.22 2.66
CA LEU A 101 5.27 -8.30 2.07
C LEU A 101 6.63 -7.81 1.54
N VAL A 102 6.69 -6.59 0.99
CA VAL A 102 7.98 -6.00 0.59
C VAL A 102 8.83 -5.67 1.81
N MET A 103 8.22 -5.17 2.87
CA MET A 103 8.91 -4.89 4.14
C MET A 103 9.42 -6.18 4.79
N ASP A 104 8.64 -7.26 4.72
CA ASP A 104 8.98 -8.60 5.21
C ASP A 104 10.22 -9.14 4.49
N ALA A 105 10.22 -9.15 3.16
CA ALA A 105 11.36 -9.54 2.34
C ALA A 105 12.63 -8.74 2.63
N TRP A 106 12.47 -7.45 2.85
CA TRP A 106 13.59 -6.62 3.29
C TRP A 106 14.10 -7.05 4.67
N PHE A 107 13.20 -7.31 5.62
CA PHE A 107 13.55 -7.70 6.98
C PHE A 107 14.23 -9.07 7.03
N ASP A 108 13.70 -10.07 6.33
CA ASP A 108 14.26 -11.41 6.20
C ASP A 108 15.70 -11.37 5.69
N VAL A 109 15.96 -10.64 4.61
CA VAL A 109 17.30 -10.55 4.02
C VAL A 109 18.27 -9.78 4.92
N THR A 110 17.82 -8.70 5.55
CA THR A 110 18.69 -7.83 6.37
C THR A 110 19.00 -8.38 7.75
N THR A 111 18.21 -9.33 8.24
CA THR A 111 18.36 -9.96 9.56
C THR A 111 18.87 -11.39 9.49
N ALA A 112 19.03 -11.94 8.28
CA ALA A 112 19.58 -13.27 8.05
C ALA A 112 20.99 -13.42 8.62
N ALA A 113 21.23 -14.53 9.32
CA ALA A 113 22.58 -14.94 9.64
C ALA A 113 23.35 -15.29 8.34
N PRO A 114 24.70 -15.21 8.33
CA PRO A 114 25.49 -15.48 7.12
C PRO A 114 25.22 -16.84 6.45
N GLY A 115 24.84 -17.85 7.24
CA GLY A 115 24.47 -19.18 6.73
C GLY A 115 23.06 -19.27 6.14
N ASP A 116 22.15 -18.39 6.56
CA ASP A 116 20.73 -18.43 6.18
C ASP A 116 20.41 -17.46 5.03
N LEU A 117 21.33 -16.55 4.71
CA LEU A 117 21.16 -15.55 3.65
C LEU A 117 20.71 -16.14 2.29
N PRO A 118 21.26 -17.27 1.80
CA PRO A 118 20.78 -17.88 0.55
C PRO A 118 19.31 -18.32 0.64
N THR A 119 18.91 -18.84 1.80
CA THR A 119 17.53 -19.27 2.07
C THR A 119 16.60 -18.06 2.13
N SER A 120 16.96 -17.03 2.89
CA SER A 120 16.18 -15.78 3.00
C SER A 120 16.03 -15.08 1.65
N LEU A 121 17.10 -15.00 0.85
CA LEU A 121 17.01 -14.46 -0.51
C LEU A 121 16.10 -15.30 -1.41
N THR A 122 16.15 -16.62 -1.28
CA THR A 122 15.29 -17.51 -2.07
C THR A 122 13.82 -17.31 -1.70
N LEU A 123 13.49 -17.23 -0.41
CA LEU A 123 12.11 -16.98 0.06
C LEU A 123 11.63 -15.59 -0.35
N ALA A 124 12.44 -14.56 -0.11
CA ALA A 124 12.13 -13.19 -0.52
C ALA A 124 11.79 -13.09 -2.02
N LEU A 125 12.62 -13.70 -2.88
CA LEU A 125 12.45 -13.62 -4.34
C LEU A 125 11.37 -14.57 -4.88
N ALA A 126 11.20 -15.75 -4.29
CA ALA A 126 10.32 -16.80 -4.83
C ALA A 126 8.94 -16.83 -4.17
N VAL A 127 8.77 -16.24 -2.99
CA VAL A 127 7.55 -16.32 -2.18
C VAL A 127 7.02 -14.93 -1.89
N GLU A 128 7.74 -14.12 -1.13
CA GLU A 128 7.20 -12.84 -0.63
C GLU A 128 7.00 -11.81 -1.73
N LEU A 129 8.01 -11.55 -2.58
CA LEU A 129 7.89 -10.59 -3.66
C LEU A 129 6.83 -11.01 -4.71
N PRO A 130 6.74 -12.28 -5.13
CA PRO A 130 5.65 -12.72 -5.99
C PRO A 130 4.25 -12.53 -5.37
N MET A 131 4.10 -12.81 -4.07
CA MET A 131 2.85 -12.52 -3.36
C MET A 131 2.57 -11.02 -3.28
N ALA A 132 3.60 -10.20 -3.05
CA ALA A 132 3.47 -8.74 -3.04
C ALA A 132 2.99 -8.22 -4.39
N VAL A 133 3.53 -8.75 -5.48
CA VAL A 133 3.08 -8.45 -6.85
C VAL A 133 1.63 -8.89 -7.05
N ALA A 134 1.24 -10.08 -6.61
CA ALA A 134 -0.14 -10.55 -6.71
C ALA A 134 -1.12 -9.63 -5.96
N CYS A 135 -0.79 -9.23 -4.74
CA CYS A 135 -1.55 -8.24 -3.97
C CYS A 135 -1.56 -6.86 -4.65
N GLY A 136 -0.44 -6.41 -5.22
CA GLY A 136 -0.36 -5.18 -5.99
C GLY A 136 -1.24 -5.19 -7.24
N VAL A 137 -1.28 -6.32 -7.96
CA VAL A 137 -2.19 -6.50 -9.10
C VAL A 137 -3.65 -6.43 -8.66
N VAL A 138 -4.01 -7.02 -7.52
CA VAL A 138 -5.35 -6.89 -6.94
C VAL A 138 -5.65 -5.43 -6.58
N ALA A 139 -4.70 -4.74 -5.95
CA ALA A 139 -4.84 -3.33 -5.58
C ALA A 139 -5.13 -2.43 -6.78
N LEU A 140 -4.51 -2.71 -7.92
CA LEU A 140 -4.65 -1.92 -9.15
C LEU A 140 -5.88 -2.28 -9.98
N ARG A 141 -6.51 -3.44 -9.76
CA ARG A 141 -7.75 -3.81 -10.44
C ARG A 141 -8.89 -2.93 -9.91
N LYS A 142 -9.55 -2.21 -10.83
CA LYS A 142 -10.75 -1.44 -10.51
C LYS A 142 -11.88 -2.39 -10.06
N PRO A 143 -12.63 -2.05 -8.99
CA PRO A 143 -13.80 -2.81 -8.57
C PRO A 143 -14.92 -2.79 -9.62
#